data_AF-A0A4R0MMG8-F1
#
_entry.id   AF-A0A4R0MMG8-F1
#
_cell.length_a   1.000
_cell.length_b   1.000
_cell.length_c   1.000
_cell.angle_alpha   90.00
_cell.angle_beta   90.00
_cell.angle_gamma   90.00
#
_symmetry.space_group_name_H-M   'P 1'
#
loop_
_entity.id
_entity.type
_entity.pdbx_description
1 polymer ?
#
loop_
_entity_poly.entity_id
_entity_poly.type
_entity_poly.pdbx_seq_one_letter_code
_entity_poly.pdbx_strand_id
1 'polypeptide(L)'
;MKHQLYIIILFLGLAIPATAQIKDTTASFSLQEAIAYSLNHQIDIKNAKIDEQIAINTVKQTIGIGLPQVSANASFQDYLKVPTSLLPGEVFGQPGTQIPVKFGVKFNSSVGLEINQLLFDGSYLVGLKASRTYKELSTKNTTRTRIETAVAVTKGYYSVLVSNEQLALIDANLDRLKKSLNDTEQMFKNGFVEKIDVDRLSVLNNNLLTERENVIRLLALNINLLKFQMGMTIGSKLELTDKINNVNIDKNPILTDSEVFNKRIEYSLLQTQKKLNELDVKRYKSLFLPSLGAFGSTSSNFQNNKFSNLYDTRFPTTVIGLRLSVPLISGGQKLYQLRNAKLASLKTDNELINAQNAINLEVNQAQTTYLNGQQSLENQKRNMELAKEVLRVTKIKYDQGVGSSLEVTTAETSLKESQNNYINALYDMLINKVNLDKALGNINY
;
A
#
# COMPACT_ATOMS: atom_id res chain seq x y z
N MET A 1 -58.90 33.68 0.54
CA MET A 1 -58.95 32.98 1.84
C MET A 1 -58.29 31.62 1.64
N LYS A 2 -57.20 31.17 2.24
CA LYS A 2 -56.22 31.71 3.21
C LYS A 2 -54.85 31.09 2.84
N HIS A 3 -53.80 31.90 2.88
CA HIS A 3 -52.39 31.51 2.77
C HIS A 3 -51.96 30.52 3.87
N GLN A 4 -50.98 29.63 3.60
CA GLN A 4 -49.84 29.28 4.50
C GLN A 4 -48.69 28.69 3.64
N LEU A 5 -47.66 29.44 3.26
CA LEU A 5 -46.41 29.84 3.96
C LEU A 5 -45.31 28.77 4.00
N TYR A 6 -44.25 29.05 3.24
CA TYR A 6 -42.93 28.42 3.27
C TYR A 6 -42.28 28.54 4.65
N ILE A 7 -41.64 27.48 5.15
CA ILE A 7 -40.64 27.55 6.23
C ILE A 7 -39.31 27.04 5.68
N ILE A 8 -38.48 28.00 5.27
CA ILE A 8 -37.04 27.88 5.07
C ILE A 8 -36.42 28.04 6.46
N ILE A 9 -35.83 26.99 7.01
CA ILE A 9 -35.02 27.10 8.24
C ILE A 9 -33.62 27.55 7.82
N LEU A 10 -33.40 28.85 7.99
CA LEU A 10 -32.12 29.53 7.97
C LEU A 10 -31.40 29.22 9.29
N PHE A 11 -30.47 28.25 9.29
CA PHE A 11 -29.54 28.04 10.40
C PHE A 11 -28.31 28.92 10.17
N LEU A 12 -28.41 30.19 10.59
CA LEU A 12 -27.31 31.15 10.69
C LEU A 12 -26.95 31.26 12.17
N GLY A 13 -25.77 30.79 12.58
CA GLY A 13 -25.35 30.96 13.97
C GLY A 13 -24.09 30.21 14.37
N LEU A 14 -22.99 30.96 14.42
CA LEU A 14 -21.71 30.67 15.10
C LEU A 14 -20.74 29.69 14.41
N ALA A 15 -20.11 30.20 13.35
CA ALA A 15 -18.74 29.78 13.01
C ALA A 15 -17.80 30.34 14.09
N ILE A 16 -17.50 29.52 15.11
CA ILE A 16 -16.29 29.70 15.91
C ILE A 16 -15.14 29.35 14.98
N PRO A 17 -14.20 30.26 14.66
CA PRO A 17 -12.96 29.85 14.05
C PRO A 17 -12.23 29.03 15.12
N ALA A 18 -12.41 27.72 15.08
CA ALA A 18 -11.45 26.80 15.64
C ALA A 18 -10.18 27.01 14.80
N THR A 19 -9.39 28.02 15.16
CA THR A 19 -7.95 27.92 15.01
C THR A 19 -7.59 26.64 15.72
N ALA A 20 -7.47 25.56 14.95
CA ALA A 20 -6.68 24.43 15.36
C ALA A 20 -5.33 25.05 15.67
N GLN A 21 -5.09 25.32 16.96
CA GLN A 21 -3.74 25.45 17.45
C GLN A 21 -3.10 24.15 16.99
N ILE A 22 -2.25 24.24 15.98
CA ILE A 22 -1.22 23.25 15.74
C ILE A 22 -0.43 23.32 17.04
N LYS A 23 -0.90 22.54 18.01
CA LYS A 23 -0.23 22.38 19.27
C LYS A 23 1.06 21.75 18.82
N ASP A 24 2.13 22.53 18.94
CA ASP A 24 3.52 22.16 18.74
C ASP A 24 3.84 21.10 19.80
N THR A 25 3.12 19.99 19.74
CA THR A 25 3.19 18.87 20.64
C THR A 25 4.38 18.13 20.10
N THR A 26 5.54 18.37 20.70
CA THR A 26 6.71 17.55 20.49
C THR A 26 6.27 16.12 20.75
N ALA A 27 6.14 15.34 19.68
CA ALA A 27 5.72 13.97 19.77
C ALA A 27 6.98 13.12 19.94
N SER A 28 7.11 12.52 21.11
CA SER A 28 8.21 11.62 21.43
C SER A 28 7.74 10.19 21.18
N PHE A 29 8.48 9.45 20.35
CA PHE A 29 8.12 8.07 20.01
C PHE A 29 9.29 7.13 20.27
N SER A 30 9.00 5.98 20.85
CA SER A 30 9.80 4.76 20.72
C SER A 30 9.58 4.12 19.34
N LEU A 31 10.42 3.16 18.96
CA LEU A 31 10.27 2.43 17.69
C LEU A 31 8.87 1.80 17.56
N GLN A 32 8.39 1.14 18.62
CA GLN A 32 7.09 0.46 18.61
C GLN A 32 5.94 1.46 18.48
N GLU A 33 6.01 2.58 19.19
CA GLU A 33 5.00 3.63 19.09
C GLU A 33 5.03 4.32 17.72
N ALA A 34 6.21 4.49 17.12
CA ALA A 34 6.34 5.03 15.77
C ALA A 34 5.69 4.12 14.72
N ILE A 35 5.88 2.80 14.85
CA ILE A 35 5.21 1.80 14.00
C ILE A 35 3.70 1.87 14.23
N ALA A 36 3.22 1.79 15.47
CA ALA A 36 1.79 1.84 15.80
C ALA A 36 1.11 3.13 15.31
N TYR A 37 1.81 4.26 15.39
CA TYR A 37 1.37 5.53 14.83
C TYR A 37 1.22 5.43 13.31
N SER A 38 2.25 4.90 12.61
CA SER A 38 2.24 4.75 11.15
C SER A 38 1.09 3.87 10.65
N LEU A 39 0.75 2.80 11.38
CA LEU A 39 -0.34 1.89 11.01
C LEU A 39 -1.74 2.56 10.98
N ASN A 40 -1.87 3.70 11.64
CA ASN A 40 -3.12 4.47 11.69
C ASN A 40 -3.08 5.73 10.83
N HIS A 41 -1.90 6.29 10.59
CA HIS A 41 -1.76 7.59 9.93
C HIS A 41 -1.26 7.51 8.50
N GLN A 42 -0.49 6.49 8.14
CA GLN A 42 0.11 6.37 6.82
C GLN A 42 -0.94 6.24 5.71
N ILE A 43 -0.74 7.00 4.62
CA ILE A 43 -1.72 7.12 3.53
C ILE A 43 -1.90 5.79 2.81
N ASP A 44 -0.82 5.05 2.54
CA ASP A 44 -0.90 3.75 1.85
C ASP A 44 -1.71 2.73 2.64
N ILE A 45 -1.61 2.74 3.98
CA ILE A 45 -2.43 1.84 4.84
C ILE A 45 -3.89 2.28 4.85
N LYS A 46 -4.17 3.59 4.86
CA LYS A 46 -5.54 4.11 4.74
C LYS A 46 -6.17 3.70 3.41
N ASN A 47 -5.42 3.83 2.31
CA ASN A 47 -5.86 3.40 0.98
C ASN A 47 -6.09 1.89 0.93
N ALA A 48 -5.18 1.08 1.49
CA ALA A 48 -5.36 -0.37 1.56
C ALA A 48 -6.61 -0.77 2.36
N LYS A 49 -6.92 -0.09 3.47
CA LYS A 49 -8.18 -0.28 4.22
C LYS A 49 -9.40 0.11 3.39
N ILE A 50 -9.33 1.16 2.59
CA ILE A 50 -10.41 1.55 1.66
C ILE A 50 -10.59 0.46 0.59
N ASP A 51 -9.51 -0.09 0.03
CA ASP A 51 -9.57 -1.20 -0.93
C ASP A 51 -10.17 -2.47 -0.32
N GLU A 52 -9.94 -2.72 0.97
CA GLU A 52 -10.62 -3.79 1.71
C GLU A 52 -12.13 -3.55 1.79
N GLN A 53 -12.56 -2.31 2.08
CA GLN A 53 -13.98 -1.94 2.09
C GLN A 53 -14.61 -2.01 0.70
N ILE A 54 -13.89 -1.61 -0.34
CA ILE A 54 -14.30 -1.79 -1.73
C ILE A 54 -14.53 -3.27 -2.00
N ALA A 55 -13.60 -4.15 -1.62
CA ALA A 55 -13.75 -5.58 -1.81
C ALA A 55 -14.92 -6.19 -1.01
N ILE A 56 -15.20 -5.70 0.20
CA ILE A 56 -16.41 -6.07 0.97
C ILE A 56 -17.68 -5.66 0.21
N ASN A 57 -17.71 -4.45 -0.35
CA ASN A 57 -18.83 -3.99 -1.15
C ASN A 57 -18.98 -4.78 -2.45
N THR A 58 -17.88 -5.19 -3.09
CA THR A 58 -17.89 -6.08 -4.26
C THR A 58 -18.54 -7.43 -3.93
N VAL A 59 -18.32 -7.99 -2.73
CA VAL A 59 -19.04 -9.19 -2.28
C VAL A 59 -20.54 -8.92 -2.18
N LYS A 60 -20.95 -7.79 -1.59
CA LYS A 60 -22.38 -7.41 -1.49
C LYS A 60 -23.01 -7.17 -2.86
N GLN A 61 -22.30 -6.49 -3.77
CA GLN A 61 -22.72 -6.30 -5.17
C GLN A 61 -22.91 -7.65 -5.86
N THR A 62 -21.97 -8.59 -5.65
CA THR A 62 -22.08 -9.94 -6.21
C THR A 62 -23.29 -10.67 -5.64
N ILE A 63 -23.56 -10.60 -4.33
CA ILE A 63 -24.79 -11.15 -3.73
C ILE A 63 -26.04 -10.52 -4.36
N GLY A 64 -26.01 -9.21 -4.62
CA GLY A 64 -27.10 -8.46 -5.23
C GLY A 64 -27.53 -8.99 -6.60
N ILE A 65 -26.61 -9.55 -7.40
CA ILE A 65 -26.92 -10.16 -8.70
C ILE A 65 -27.94 -11.31 -8.56
N GLY A 66 -27.89 -12.06 -7.44
CA GLY A 66 -28.83 -13.14 -7.16
C GLY A 66 -30.15 -12.71 -6.53
N LEU A 67 -30.29 -11.43 -6.14
CA LEU A 67 -31.52 -10.91 -5.56
C LEU A 67 -32.51 -10.47 -6.65
N PRO A 68 -33.83 -10.43 -6.36
CA PRO A 68 -34.81 -9.91 -7.30
C PRO A 68 -34.47 -8.47 -7.74
N GLN A 69 -34.38 -8.26 -9.05
CA GLN A 69 -34.18 -6.97 -9.68
C GLN A 69 -35.53 -6.45 -10.14
N VAL A 70 -35.94 -5.27 -9.66
CA VAL A 70 -37.18 -4.62 -10.06
C VAL A 70 -36.85 -3.39 -10.89
N SER A 71 -37.42 -3.29 -12.09
CA SER A 71 -37.29 -2.12 -12.96
C SER A 71 -38.67 -1.57 -13.32
N ALA A 72 -38.74 -0.26 -13.52
CA ALA A 72 -39.90 0.43 -14.06
C ALA A 72 -39.51 0.99 -15.42
N ASN A 73 -40.28 0.66 -16.44
CA ASN A 73 -40.05 1.12 -17.80
C ASN A 73 -41.25 1.92 -18.28
N ALA A 74 -41.00 3.08 -18.88
CA ALA A 74 -42.00 3.88 -19.57
C ALA A 74 -41.49 4.19 -20.97
N SER A 75 -42.34 4.03 -21.98
CA SER A 75 -42.02 4.39 -23.35
C SER A 75 -43.18 5.14 -24.00
N PHE A 76 -42.83 6.03 -24.92
CA PHE A 76 -43.77 6.75 -25.77
C PHE A 76 -43.23 6.73 -27.20
N GLN A 77 -44.10 6.43 -28.15
CA GLN A 77 -43.79 6.33 -29.56
C GLN A 77 -44.85 7.10 -30.35
N ASP A 78 -44.39 8.03 -31.20
CA ASP A 78 -45.20 8.68 -32.24
C ASP A 78 -44.80 8.08 -33.59
N TYR A 79 -45.67 7.23 -34.13
CA TYR A 79 -45.51 6.68 -35.46
C TYR A 79 -45.88 7.74 -36.50
N LEU A 80 -44.88 8.50 -36.94
CA LEU A 80 -45.01 9.47 -38.05
C LEU A 80 -45.61 8.81 -39.31
N LYS A 81 -45.32 7.52 -39.51
CA LYS A 81 -46.02 6.65 -40.46
C LYS A 81 -46.31 5.31 -39.77
N VAL A 82 -47.59 4.98 -39.63
CA VAL A 82 -48.03 3.71 -39.04
C VAL A 82 -47.59 2.56 -39.96
N PRO A 83 -46.94 1.49 -39.42
CA PRO A 83 -46.56 0.32 -40.20
C PRO A 83 -47.75 -0.29 -40.96
N THR A 84 -47.52 -0.66 -42.22
CA THR A 84 -48.54 -1.27 -43.09
C THR A 84 -48.09 -2.69 -43.42
N SER A 85 -48.94 -3.68 -43.19
CA SER A 85 -48.71 -5.09 -43.55
C SER A 85 -49.65 -5.48 -44.69
N LEU A 86 -49.17 -6.34 -45.59
CA LEU A 86 -49.96 -6.87 -46.70
C LEU A 86 -50.61 -8.18 -46.26
N LEU A 87 -51.94 -8.26 -46.31
CA LEU A 87 -52.66 -9.50 -46.04
C LEU A 87 -53.10 -10.18 -47.36
N PRO A 88 -53.10 -11.53 -47.42
CA PRO A 88 -53.71 -12.25 -48.53
C PRO A 88 -55.18 -11.85 -48.67
N GLY A 89 -55.57 -11.40 -49.86
CA GLY A 89 -56.94 -10.96 -50.17
C GLY A 89 -57.98 -12.08 -50.03
N GLU A 90 -57.54 -13.34 -49.94
CA GLU A 90 -58.35 -14.51 -49.61
C GLU A 90 -59.15 -14.34 -48.31
N VAL A 91 -58.59 -13.64 -47.31
CA VAL A 91 -59.24 -13.34 -46.03
C VAL A 91 -60.40 -12.34 -46.20
N PHE A 92 -60.41 -11.58 -47.29
CA PHE A 92 -61.39 -10.54 -47.60
C PHE A 92 -62.19 -10.83 -48.88
N GLY A 93 -62.18 -12.08 -49.36
CA GLY A 93 -62.95 -12.50 -50.54
C GLY A 93 -62.40 -12.02 -51.89
N GLN A 94 -61.12 -11.62 -51.96
CA GLN A 94 -60.42 -11.19 -53.18
C GLN A 94 -59.19 -12.08 -53.47
N PRO A 95 -59.39 -13.32 -53.99
CA PRO A 95 -58.30 -14.24 -54.31
C PRO A 95 -57.28 -13.61 -55.28
N GLY A 96 -55.98 -13.78 -55.01
CA GLY A 96 -54.90 -13.29 -55.88
C GLY A 96 -54.47 -11.83 -55.67
N THR A 97 -55.05 -11.10 -54.71
CA THR A 97 -54.65 -9.72 -54.38
C THR A 97 -53.99 -9.62 -52.99
N GLN A 98 -53.17 -8.59 -52.77
CA GLN A 98 -52.60 -8.27 -51.46
C GLN A 98 -53.18 -6.93 -50.98
N ILE A 99 -53.85 -6.93 -49.83
CA ILE A 99 -54.53 -5.75 -49.30
C ILE A 99 -53.63 -5.09 -48.24
N PRO A 100 -53.23 -3.81 -48.40
CA PRO A 100 -52.45 -3.10 -47.39
C PRO A 100 -53.31 -2.71 -46.20
N VAL A 101 -52.96 -3.22 -45.02
CA VAL A 101 -53.64 -2.94 -43.75
C VAL A 101 -52.65 -2.30 -42.79
N LYS A 102 -53.02 -1.13 -42.24
CA LYS A 102 -52.24 -0.46 -41.19
C LYS A 102 -52.55 -1.12 -39.86
N PHE A 103 -51.55 -1.72 -39.24
CA PHE A 103 -51.67 -2.33 -37.93
C PHE A 103 -51.10 -1.38 -36.87
N GLY A 104 -51.97 -0.93 -35.96
CA GLY A 104 -51.62 -0.02 -34.88
C GLY A 104 -52.22 1.38 -35.01
N VAL A 105 -51.77 2.28 -34.15
CA VAL A 105 -52.24 3.66 -34.00
C VAL A 105 -51.06 4.64 -34.05
N LYS A 106 -51.34 5.93 -34.27
CA LYS A 106 -50.28 6.96 -34.31
C LYS A 106 -49.49 7.06 -33.00
N PHE A 107 -50.16 7.11 -31.86
CA PHE A 107 -49.51 7.27 -30.55
C PHE A 107 -49.61 5.99 -29.74
N ASN A 108 -48.47 5.51 -29.26
CA ASN A 108 -48.37 4.36 -28.38
C ASN A 108 -47.56 4.74 -27.15
N SER A 109 -48.13 4.60 -25.96
CA SER A 109 -47.43 4.76 -24.69
C SER A 109 -47.55 3.47 -23.89
N SER A 110 -46.46 3.05 -23.27
CA SER A 110 -46.46 1.90 -22.38
C SER A 110 -45.78 2.25 -21.06
N VAL A 111 -46.35 1.80 -19.96
CA VAL A 111 -45.76 1.89 -18.63
C VAL A 111 -45.83 0.51 -18.01
N GLY A 112 -44.73 0.03 -17.43
CA GLY A 112 -44.70 -1.29 -16.81
C GLY A 112 -43.64 -1.42 -15.73
N LEU A 113 -43.86 -2.42 -14.88
CA LEU A 113 -42.92 -2.91 -13.89
C LEU A 113 -42.47 -4.31 -14.31
N GLU A 114 -41.19 -4.60 -14.17
CA GLU A 114 -40.60 -5.90 -14.43
C GLU A 114 -39.78 -6.33 -13.21
N ILE A 115 -39.95 -7.58 -12.79
CA ILE A 115 -39.14 -8.23 -11.77
C ILE A 115 -38.43 -9.43 -12.38
N ASN A 116 -37.12 -9.51 -12.19
CA ASN A 116 -36.29 -10.63 -12.64
C ASN A 116 -35.53 -11.21 -11.45
N GLN A 117 -35.55 -12.52 -11.28
CA GLN A 117 -34.80 -13.20 -10.23
C GLN A 117 -34.00 -14.36 -10.81
N LEU A 118 -32.69 -14.35 -10.55
CA LEU A 118 -31.82 -15.47 -10.85
C LEU A 118 -32.09 -16.60 -9.85
N LEU A 119 -32.56 -17.76 -10.33
CA LEU A 119 -32.77 -18.93 -9.49
C LEU A 119 -31.54 -19.83 -9.48
N PHE A 120 -30.93 -20.02 -10.65
CA PHE A 120 -29.72 -20.81 -10.80
C PHE A 120 -28.86 -20.31 -11.96
N ASP A 121 -27.59 -20.07 -11.69
CA ASP A 121 -26.55 -19.94 -12.70
C ASP A 121 -25.23 -20.40 -12.11
N GLY A 122 -24.60 -21.37 -12.76
CA GLY A 122 -23.37 -21.97 -12.24
C GLY A 122 -22.19 -20.99 -12.24
N SER A 123 -22.19 -19.97 -13.11
CA SER A 123 -21.13 -18.95 -13.15
C SER A 123 -21.29 -17.94 -12.01
N TYR A 124 -22.53 -17.60 -11.64
CA TYR A 124 -22.87 -16.80 -10.48
C TYR A 124 -22.42 -17.44 -9.17
N LEU A 125 -22.71 -18.73 -8.95
CA LEU A 125 -22.32 -19.44 -7.72
C LEU A 125 -20.80 -19.48 -7.53
N VAL A 126 -20.05 -19.68 -8.62
CA VAL A 126 -18.59 -19.63 -8.60
C VAL A 126 -18.09 -18.20 -8.43
N GLY A 127 -18.72 -17.23 -9.09
CA GLY A 127 -18.44 -15.79 -8.94
C GLY A 127 -18.61 -15.30 -7.51
N LEU A 128 -19.62 -15.79 -6.78
CA LEU A 128 -19.81 -15.49 -5.36
C LEU A 128 -18.63 -16.01 -4.52
N LYS A 129 -18.15 -17.23 -4.79
CA LYS A 129 -16.94 -17.77 -4.12
C LYS A 129 -15.69 -16.97 -4.50
N ALA A 130 -15.58 -16.53 -5.75
CA ALA A 130 -14.47 -15.71 -6.23
C ALA A 130 -14.46 -14.34 -5.55
N SER A 131 -15.61 -13.66 -5.42
CA SER A 131 -15.71 -12.37 -4.73
C SER A 131 -15.25 -12.44 -3.27
N ARG A 132 -15.59 -13.53 -2.54
CA ARG A 132 -15.11 -13.77 -1.18
C ARG A 132 -13.60 -14.02 -1.11
N THR A 133 -13.06 -14.74 -2.09
CA THR A 133 -11.61 -14.97 -2.21
C THR A 133 -10.88 -13.67 -2.60
N TYR A 134 -11.51 -12.80 -3.40
CA TYR A 134 -10.98 -11.48 -3.73
C TYR A 134 -10.95 -10.56 -2.50
N LYS A 135 -11.97 -10.61 -1.63
CA LYS A 135 -11.92 -9.96 -0.31
C LYS A 135 -10.74 -10.48 0.52
N GLU A 136 -10.52 -11.79 0.56
CA GLU A 136 -9.37 -12.40 1.25
C GLU A 136 -8.03 -11.85 0.69
N LEU A 137 -7.91 -11.75 -0.64
CA LEU A 137 -6.75 -11.16 -1.31
C LEU A 137 -6.53 -9.68 -0.91
N SER A 138 -7.59 -8.88 -0.90
CA SER A 138 -7.54 -7.46 -0.49
C SER A 138 -7.12 -7.29 0.98
N THR A 139 -7.61 -8.18 1.85
CA THR A 139 -7.20 -8.21 3.27
C THR A 139 -5.70 -8.54 3.41
N LYS A 140 -5.21 -9.55 2.68
CA LYS A 140 -3.79 -9.91 2.65
C LYS A 140 -2.91 -8.80 2.06
N ASN A 141 -3.39 -8.06 1.06
CA ASN A 141 -2.68 -6.90 0.52
C ASN A 141 -2.54 -5.80 1.58
N THR A 142 -3.59 -5.55 2.37
CA THR A 142 -3.51 -4.63 3.53
C THR A 142 -2.44 -5.08 4.52
N THR A 143 -2.37 -6.37 4.83
CA THR A 143 -1.30 -6.93 5.67
C THR A 143 0.09 -6.70 5.07
N ARG A 144 0.27 -6.89 3.76
CA ARG A 144 1.54 -6.60 3.08
C ARG A 144 1.93 -5.13 3.25
N THR A 145 1.00 -4.20 3.01
CA THR A 145 1.26 -2.76 3.18
C THR A 145 1.64 -2.39 4.61
N ARG A 146 1.04 -3.04 5.63
CA ARG A 146 1.44 -2.86 7.03
C ARG A 146 2.87 -3.31 7.29
N ILE A 147 3.25 -4.48 6.78
CA ILE A 147 4.62 -5.02 6.90
C ILE A 147 5.63 -4.08 6.22
N GLU A 148 5.35 -3.64 4.99
CA GLU A 148 6.22 -2.72 4.25
C GLU A 148 6.39 -1.38 4.97
N THR A 149 5.30 -0.83 5.53
CA THR A 149 5.34 0.41 6.31
C THR A 149 6.15 0.24 7.59
N ALA A 150 5.93 -0.85 8.34
CA ALA A 150 6.70 -1.13 9.55
C ALA A 150 8.20 -1.26 9.28
N VAL A 151 8.58 -1.95 8.19
CA VAL A 151 9.98 -2.04 7.75
C VAL A 151 10.54 -0.67 7.38
N ALA A 152 9.81 0.14 6.63
CA ALA A 152 10.26 1.48 6.24
C ALA A 152 10.48 2.37 7.47
N VAL A 153 9.50 2.44 8.38
CA VAL A 153 9.58 3.20 9.64
C VAL A 153 10.74 2.72 10.48
N THR A 154 10.93 1.40 10.63
CA THR A 154 12.05 0.85 11.42
C THR A 154 13.40 1.29 10.87
N LYS A 155 13.58 1.23 9.55
CA LYS A 155 14.83 1.68 8.91
C LYS A 155 15.05 3.18 9.09
N GLY A 156 14.03 4.00 8.83
CA GLY A 156 14.12 5.45 9.03
C GLY A 156 14.41 5.82 10.49
N TYR A 157 13.81 5.11 11.44
CA TYR A 157 14.06 5.28 12.87
C TYR A 157 15.52 4.99 13.24
N TYR A 158 16.07 3.88 12.76
CA TYR A 158 17.49 3.57 12.96
C TYR A 158 18.42 4.57 12.26
N SER A 159 18.08 5.08 11.07
CA SER A 159 18.86 6.14 10.41
C SER A 159 18.95 7.39 11.29
N VAL A 160 17.83 7.81 11.91
CA VAL A 160 17.82 8.98 12.82
C VAL A 160 18.64 8.71 14.08
N LEU A 161 18.49 7.54 14.71
CA LEU A 161 19.28 7.17 15.90
C LEU A 161 20.79 7.18 15.61
N VAL A 162 21.21 6.59 14.49
CA VAL A 162 22.62 6.57 14.08
C VAL A 162 23.12 7.98 13.78
N SER A 163 22.35 8.82 13.08
CA SER A 163 22.75 10.21 12.80
C SER A 163 22.90 11.04 14.08
N ASN A 164 22.05 10.82 15.10
CA ASN A 164 22.20 11.45 16.41
C ASN A 164 23.49 11.01 17.11
N GLU A 165 23.81 9.71 17.09
CA GLU A 165 25.05 9.18 17.67
C GLU A 165 26.28 9.74 16.94
N GLN A 166 26.23 9.82 15.61
CA GLN A 166 27.30 10.42 14.81
C GLN A 166 27.52 11.90 15.17
N LEU A 167 26.44 12.67 15.34
CA LEU A 167 26.52 14.07 15.74
C LEU A 167 27.15 14.21 17.14
N ALA A 168 26.72 13.40 18.10
CA ALA A 168 27.28 13.39 19.46
C ALA A 168 28.80 13.08 19.46
N LEU A 169 29.22 12.16 18.58
CA LEU A 169 30.64 11.79 18.43
C LEU A 169 31.48 12.91 17.82
N ILE A 170 30.94 13.59 16.81
CA ILE A 170 31.57 14.77 16.20
C ILE A 170 31.68 15.90 17.21
N ASP A 171 30.63 16.16 18.00
CA ASP A 171 30.65 17.19 19.06
C ASP A 171 31.71 16.88 20.12
N ALA A 172 31.81 15.63 20.59
CA ALA A 172 32.84 15.20 21.52
C ALA A 172 34.27 15.33 20.94
N ASN A 173 34.43 15.08 19.63
CA ASN A 173 35.71 15.27 18.94
C ASN A 173 36.06 16.75 18.79
N LEU A 174 35.09 17.62 18.48
CA LEU A 174 35.29 19.07 18.42
C LEU A 174 35.71 19.64 19.77
N ASP A 175 35.08 19.22 20.86
CA ASP A 175 35.44 19.69 22.20
C ASP A 175 36.86 19.27 22.60
N ARG A 176 37.25 18.04 22.27
CA ARG A 176 38.63 17.56 22.47
C ARG A 176 39.64 18.34 21.63
N LEU A 177 39.31 18.56 20.35
CA LEU A 177 40.18 19.24 19.41
C LEU A 177 40.35 20.72 19.73
N LYS A 178 39.29 21.41 20.16
CA LYS A 178 39.37 22.80 20.66
C LYS A 178 40.31 22.93 21.85
N LYS A 179 40.26 21.97 22.79
CA LYS A 179 41.20 21.94 23.92
C LYS A 179 42.63 21.74 23.44
N SER A 180 42.85 20.77 22.54
CA SER A 180 44.16 20.50 21.95
C SER A 180 44.73 21.73 21.25
N LEU A 181 43.91 22.39 20.42
CA LEU A 181 44.27 23.61 19.69
C LEU A 181 44.64 24.75 20.66
N ASN A 182 43.83 24.99 21.70
CA ASN A 182 44.13 26.02 22.69
C ASN A 182 45.44 25.73 23.42
N ASP A 183 45.69 24.49 23.84
CA ASP A 183 46.91 24.12 24.55
C ASP A 183 48.15 24.32 23.64
N THR A 184 48.08 23.88 22.38
CA THR A 184 49.14 24.07 21.38
C THR A 184 49.37 25.55 21.04
N GLU A 185 48.32 26.37 20.97
CA GLU A 185 48.45 27.83 20.77
C GLU A 185 49.21 28.50 21.92
N GLN A 186 48.97 28.09 23.18
CA GLN A 186 49.71 28.62 24.32
C GLN A 186 51.17 28.15 24.31
N MET A 187 51.43 26.89 23.96
CA MET A 187 52.80 26.39 23.80
C MET A 187 53.56 27.14 22.70
N PHE A 188 52.89 27.49 21.59
CA PHE A 188 53.49 28.26 20.50
C PHE A 188 53.84 29.69 20.95
N LYS A 189 52.92 30.36 21.66
CA LYS A 189 53.18 31.71 22.23
C LYS A 189 54.37 31.72 23.17
N ASN A 190 54.59 30.62 23.87
CA ASN A 190 55.71 30.44 24.79
C ASN A 190 56.98 29.88 24.11
N GLY A 191 56.95 29.63 22.79
CA GLY A 191 58.09 29.18 22.00
C GLY A 191 58.43 27.69 22.11
N PHE A 192 57.53 26.85 22.66
CA PHE A 192 57.77 25.42 22.86
C PHE A 192 57.40 24.53 21.65
N VAL A 193 56.57 25.04 20.73
CA VAL A 193 56.12 24.30 19.52
C VAL A 193 56.14 25.22 18.31
N GLU A 194 56.04 24.66 17.11
CA GLU A 194 56.07 25.42 15.87
C GLU A 194 54.68 25.89 15.44
N LYS A 195 54.61 26.95 14.61
CA LYS A 195 53.34 27.44 14.06
C LYS A 195 52.61 26.36 13.24
N ILE A 196 53.35 25.48 12.56
CA ILE A 196 52.77 24.39 11.76
C ILE A 196 51.92 23.44 12.61
N ASP A 197 52.21 23.28 13.89
CA ASP A 197 51.43 22.43 14.79
C ASP A 197 50.06 23.03 15.09
N VAL A 198 50.00 24.37 15.27
CA VAL A 198 48.74 25.12 15.41
C VAL A 198 47.94 25.07 14.10
N ASP A 199 48.61 25.28 12.96
CA ASP A 199 47.96 25.30 11.65
C ASP A 199 47.33 23.94 11.29
N ARG A 200 47.99 22.81 11.64
CA ARG A 200 47.45 21.45 11.44
C ARG A 200 46.17 21.20 12.23
N LEU A 201 46.15 21.55 13.51
CA LEU A 201 44.96 21.40 14.36
C LEU A 201 43.83 22.33 13.90
N SER A 202 44.17 23.53 13.42
CA SER A 202 43.20 24.49 12.86
C SER A 202 42.52 23.93 11.60
N VAL A 203 43.28 23.31 10.69
CA VAL A 203 42.74 22.64 9.50
C VAL A 203 41.80 21.48 9.91
N LEU A 204 42.22 20.64 10.85
CA LEU A 204 41.39 19.53 11.35
C LEU A 204 40.07 20.04 11.97
N ASN A 205 40.13 21.15 12.72
CA ASN A 205 38.96 21.76 13.35
C ASN A 205 37.98 22.32 12.31
N ASN A 206 38.48 23.02 11.30
CA ASN A 206 37.64 23.55 10.21
C ASN A 206 36.95 22.43 9.41
N ASN A 207 37.67 21.33 9.17
CA ASN A 207 37.10 20.16 8.49
C ASN A 207 36.00 19.51 9.34
N LEU A 208 36.21 19.36 10.65
CA LEU A 208 35.25 18.73 11.55
C LEU A 208 34.00 19.61 11.77
N LEU A 209 34.15 20.94 11.80
CA LEU A 209 33.02 21.88 11.78
C LEU A 209 32.18 21.75 10.51
N THR A 210 32.83 21.62 9.35
CA THR A 210 32.13 21.42 8.07
C THR A 210 31.38 20.09 8.07
N GLU A 211 31.99 19.02 8.58
CA GLU A 211 31.38 17.70 8.70
C GLU A 211 30.17 17.71 9.65
N ARG A 212 30.28 18.39 10.79
CA ARG A 212 29.16 18.58 11.73
C ARG A 212 27.95 19.20 11.06
N GLU A 213 28.14 20.27 10.30
CA GLU A 213 27.07 20.96 9.58
C GLU A 213 26.44 20.08 8.50
N ASN A 214 27.22 19.23 7.84
CA ASN A 214 26.69 18.22 6.91
C ASN A 214 25.82 17.19 7.64
N VAL A 215 26.27 16.68 8.79
CA VAL A 215 25.51 15.70 9.59
C VAL A 215 24.22 16.30 10.14
N ILE A 216 24.22 17.58 10.55
CA ILE A 216 22.99 18.27 10.98
C ILE A 216 21.96 18.34 9.84
N ARG A 217 22.41 18.70 8.62
CA ARG A 217 21.53 18.72 7.44
C ARG A 217 21.01 17.32 7.10
N LEU A 218 21.86 16.30 7.19
CA LEU A 218 21.47 14.91 6.94
C LEU A 218 20.50 14.36 8.00
N LEU A 219 20.72 14.69 9.27
CA LEU A 219 19.83 14.35 10.38
C LEU A 219 18.44 14.97 10.15
N ALA A 220 18.37 16.25 9.76
CA ALA A 220 17.12 16.90 9.42
C ALA A 220 16.40 16.19 8.25
N LEU A 221 17.14 15.74 7.23
CA LEU A 221 16.60 14.96 6.13
C LEU A 221 16.07 13.59 6.59
N ASN A 222 16.83 12.88 7.42
CA ASN A 222 16.42 11.57 7.97
C ASN A 222 15.18 11.69 8.85
N ILE A 223 15.07 12.75 9.66
CA ILE A 223 13.87 13.06 10.45
C ILE A 223 12.67 13.31 9.53
N ASN A 224 12.84 14.07 8.44
CA ASN A 224 11.76 14.32 7.50
C ASN A 224 11.33 13.05 6.75
N LEU A 225 12.28 12.18 6.39
CA LEU A 225 11.98 10.87 5.81
C LEU A 225 11.19 9.98 6.77
N LEU A 226 11.59 9.94 8.05
CA LEU A 226 10.87 9.18 9.07
C LEU A 226 9.44 9.71 9.28
N LYS A 227 9.26 11.04 9.38
CA LYS A 227 7.93 11.65 9.44
C LYS A 227 7.07 11.25 8.25
N PHE A 228 7.62 11.27 7.04
CA PHE A 228 6.92 10.85 5.84
C PHE A 228 6.51 9.36 5.90
N GLN A 229 7.42 8.47 6.33
CA GLN A 229 7.13 7.04 6.49
C GLN A 229 6.08 6.76 7.56
N MET A 230 6.04 7.58 8.62
CA MET A 230 5.04 7.51 9.69
C MET A 230 3.68 8.10 9.29
N GLY A 231 3.59 8.81 8.16
CA GLY A 231 2.41 9.59 7.79
C GLY A 231 2.20 10.84 8.66
N MET A 232 3.27 11.35 9.28
CA MET A 232 3.28 12.64 9.99
C MET A 232 3.49 13.81 9.02
N THR A 233 2.98 14.98 9.39
CA THR A 233 3.26 16.22 8.64
C THR A 233 4.73 16.62 8.80
N ILE A 234 5.40 17.04 7.72
CA ILE A 234 6.83 17.39 7.77
C ILE A 234 7.12 18.51 8.79
N GLY A 235 6.19 19.46 8.98
CA GLY A 235 6.32 20.58 9.90
C GLY A 235 6.23 20.24 11.40
N SER A 236 5.77 19.05 11.80
CA SER A 236 5.66 18.70 13.23
C SER A 236 7.02 18.39 13.84
N LYS A 237 7.21 18.69 15.13
CA LYS A 237 8.42 18.31 15.88
C LYS A 237 8.36 16.82 16.26
N LEU A 238 9.47 16.12 16.02
CA LEU A 238 9.64 14.69 16.31
C LEU A 238 10.89 14.51 17.16
N GLU A 239 10.75 13.85 18.31
CA GLU A 239 11.87 13.42 19.14
C GLU A 239 11.81 11.90 19.33
N LEU A 240 12.97 11.25 19.36
CA LEU A 240 13.05 9.80 19.57
C LEU A 240 13.41 9.52 21.02
N THR A 241 12.73 8.56 21.65
CA THR A 241 12.98 8.21 23.06
C THR A 241 14.04 7.13 23.24
N ASP A 242 14.25 6.29 22.22
CA ASP A 242 15.17 5.17 22.32
C ASP A 242 16.63 5.62 22.15
N LYS A 243 17.54 4.87 22.79
CA LYS A 243 18.98 4.99 22.59
C LYS A 243 19.50 3.80 21.82
N ILE A 244 20.53 4.00 21.00
CA ILE A 244 21.06 2.96 20.12
C ILE A 244 21.61 1.74 20.87
N ASN A 245 22.10 1.94 22.10
CA ASN A 245 22.61 0.86 22.97
C ASN A 245 21.54 -0.12 23.45
N ASN A 246 20.25 0.20 23.29
CA ASN A 246 19.14 -0.68 23.68
C ASN A 246 18.70 -1.63 22.55
N VAL A 247 19.29 -1.53 21.36
CA VAL A 247 18.92 -2.42 20.25
C VAL A 247 19.57 -3.79 20.47
N ASN A 248 18.76 -4.75 20.89
CA ASN A 248 19.21 -6.11 21.15
C ASN A 248 19.49 -6.83 19.81
N ILE A 249 20.78 -7.00 19.50
CA ILE A 249 21.22 -7.83 18.39
C ILE A 249 21.24 -9.27 18.88
N ASP A 250 20.07 -9.90 18.89
CA ASP A 250 19.96 -11.30 19.27
C ASP A 250 20.84 -12.17 18.36
N LYS A 251 21.61 -13.07 18.96
CA LYS A 251 22.26 -14.18 18.26
C LYS A 251 21.18 -15.20 17.88
N ASN A 252 20.24 -14.82 17.01
CA ASN A 252 19.22 -15.75 16.57
C ASN A 252 19.86 -16.88 15.74
N PRO A 253 19.49 -18.14 15.99
CA PRO A 253 19.97 -19.25 15.20
C PRO A 253 19.51 -19.07 13.76
N ILE A 254 20.45 -19.27 12.83
CA ILE A 254 20.22 -19.31 11.39
C ILE A 254 19.13 -20.35 11.14
N LEU A 255 17.94 -19.90 10.72
CA LEU A 255 16.86 -20.80 10.35
C LEU A 255 17.16 -21.38 8.96
N THR A 256 17.62 -22.62 8.93
CA THR A 256 17.68 -23.49 7.74
C THR A 256 16.33 -24.15 7.47
N ASP A 257 15.23 -23.47 7.79
CA ASP A 257 13.93 -24.10 7.70
C ASP A 257 13.43 -24.06 6.25
N SER A 258 13.14 -25.23 5.70
CA SER A 258 12.76 -25.39 4.29
C SER A 258 11.42 -24.73 3.95
N GLU A 259 10.70 -24.23 4.96
CA GLU A 259 9.34 -23.73 4.88
C GLU A 259 9.19 -22.24 5.23
N VAL A 260 10.27 -21.45 5.26
CA VAL A 260 10.20 -20.00 5.53
C VAL A 260 9.21 -19.28 4.60
N PHE A 261 9.07 -19.73 3.35
CA PHE A 261 8.12 -19.17 2.39
C PHE A 261 6.66 -19.22 2.87
N ASN A 262 6.28 -20.16 3.74
CA ASN A 262 4.90 -20.25 4.26
C ASN A 262 4.55 -19.08 5.20
N LYS A 263 5.55 -18.44 5.81
CA LYS A 263 5.35 -17.26 6.67
C LYS A 263 5.31 -15.96 5.86
N ARG A 264 5.70 -15.98 4.58
CA ARG A 264 5.79 -14.79 3.73
C ARG A 264 4.43 -14.37 3.17
N ILE A 265 4.07 -13.10 3.38
CA ILE A 265 2.81 -12.54 2.91
C ILE A 265 2.71 -12.57 1.38
N GLU A 266 3.84 -12.39 0.70
CA GLU A 266 3.94 -12.39 -0.77
C GLU A 266 3.57 -13.76 -1.35
N TYR A 267 4.01 -14.84 -0.69
CA TYR A 267 3.65 -16.20 -1.08
C TYR A 267 2.17 -16.50 -0.82
N SER A 268 1.64 -16.08 0.34
CA SER A 268 0.22 -16.21 0.69
C SER A 268 -0.71 -15.44 -0.26
N LEU A 269 -0.29 -14.27 -0.73
CA LEU A 269 -0.98 -13.50 -1.76
C LEU A 269 -1.05 -14.28 -3.07
N LEU A 270 0.07 -14.84 -3.52
CA LEU A 270 0.14 -15.60 -4.76
C LEU A 270 -0.67 -16.91 -4.70
N GLN A 271 -0.71 -17.59 -3.54
CA GLN A 271 -1.61 -18.72 -3.30
C GLN A 271 -3.08 -18.32 -3.42
N THR A 272 -3.44 -17.14 -2.90
CA THR A 272 -4.81 -16.61 -3.01
C THR A 272 -5.16 -16.26 -4.45
N GLN A 273 -4.19 -15.73 -5.21
CA GLN A 273 -4.34 -15.48 -6.65
C GLN A 273 -4.51 -16.79 -7.43
N LYS A 274 -3.77 -17.85 -7.09
CA LYS A 274 -3.98 -19.19 -7.68
C LYS A 274 -5.40 -19.68 -7.45
N LYS A 275 -5.92 -19.56 -6.22
CA LYS A 275 -7.30 -19.92 -5.88
C LYS A 275 -8.33 -19.14 -6.70
N LEU A 276 -8.07 -17.86 -6.99
CA LEU A 276 -8.91 -17.07 -7.91
C LEU A 276 -8.87 -17.62 -9.34
N ASN A 277 -7.68 -17.94 -9.86
CA ASN A 277 -7.52 -18.50 -11.21
C ASN A 277 -8.19 -19.89 -11.34
N GLU A 278 -8.13 -20.72 -10.30
CA GLU A 278 -8.85 -21.99 -10.23
C GLU A 278 -10.37 -21.81 -10.20
N LEU A 279 -10.85 -20.78 -9.49
CA LEU A 279 -12.27 -20.41 -9.51
C LEU A 279 -12.68 -19.90 -10.89
N ASP A 280 -11.82 -19.20 -11.63
CA ASP A 280 -12.09 -18.83 -13.02
C ASP A 280 -12.18 -20.06 -13.93
N VAL A 281 -11.32 -21.07 -13.76
CA VAL A 281 -11.45 -22.35 -14.48
C VAL A 281 -12.81 -22.99 -14.18
N LYS A 282 -13.25 -22.98 -12.93
CA LYS A 282 -14.59 -23.47 -12.54
C LYS A 282 -15.72 -22.63 -13.11
N ARG A 283 -15.56 -21.31 -13.19
CA ARG A 283 -16.53 -20.36 -13.76
C ARG A 283 -16.70 -20.60 -15.27
N TYR A 284 -15.62 -20.78 -16.01
CA TYR A 284 -15.70 -21.08 -17.44
C TYR A 284 -16.25 -22.49 -17.71
N LYS A 285 -16.01 -23.47 -16.81
CA LYS A 285 -16.70 -24.77 -16.87
C LYS A 285 -18.21 -24.64 -16.64
N SER A 286 -18.65 -23.75 -15.75
CA SER A 286 -20.07 -23.60 -15.45
C SER A 286 -20.85 -22.84 -16.51
N LEU A 287 -20.19 -22.14 -17.44
CA LEU A 287 -20.84 -21.54 -18.62
C LEU A 287 -21.46 -22.57 -19.59
N PHE A 288 -21.14 -23.85 -19.42
CA PHE A 288 -21.74 -24.96 -20.18
C PHE A 288 -23.00 -25.52 -19.50
N LEU A 289 -23.30 -25.10 -18.26
CA LEU A 289 -24.52 -25.50 -17.55
C LEU A 289 -25.70 -24.60 -17.98
N PRO A 290 -26.94 -25.09 -17.86
CA PRO A 290 -28.12 -24.26 -18.06
C PRO A 290 -28.24 -23.21 -16.95
N SER A 291 -28.91 -22.09 -17.25
CA SER A 291 -29.32 -21.10 -16.26
C SER A 291 -30.84 -21.03 -16.18
N LEU A 292 -31.36 -20.79 -14.97
CA LEU A 292 -32.78 -20.70 -14.67
C LEU A 292 -33.06 -19.37 -13.98
N GLY A 293 -34.02 -18.61 -14.53
CA GLY A 293 -34.53 -17.40 -13.92
C GLY A 293 -36.05 -17.43 -13.78
N ALA A 294 -36.57 -16.71 -12.79
CA ALA A 294 -37.96 -16.33 -12.70
C ALA A 294 -38.12 -14.89 -13.19
N PHE A 295 -39.22 -14.62 -13.88
CA PHE A 295 -39.58 -13.26 -14.27
C PHE A 295 -41.06 -13.02 -14.02
N GLY A 296 -41.39 -11.77 -13.73
CA GLY A 296 -42.75 -11.28 -13.70
C GLY A 296 -42.79 -9.89 -14.30
N SER A 297 -43.84 -9.57 -15.04
CA SER A 297 -44.04 -8.21 -15.51
C SER A 297 -45.50 -7.86 -15.53
N THR A 298 -45.79 -6.60 -15.22
CA THR A 298 -47.11 -6.00 -15.41
C THR A 298 -46.92 -4.72 -16.18
N SER A 299 -47.63 -4.55 -17.27
CA SER A 299 -47.55 -3.38 -18.12
C SER A 299 -48.94 -2.92 -18.51
N SER A 300 -49.02 -1.67 -18.95
CA SER A 300 -50.24 -1.06 -19.43
C SER A 300 -49.90 -0.28 -20.68
N ASN A 301 -50.50 -0.68 -21.78
CA ASN A 301 -50.35 -0.02 -23.07
C ASN A 301 -51.53 0.93 -23.27
N PHE A 302 -51.23 2.07 -23.88
CA PHE A 302 -52.13 3.16 -24.18
C PHE A 302 -51.95 3.48 -25.65
N GLN A 303 -53.03 3.34 -26.41
CA GLN A 303 -52.97 3.37 -27.86
C GLN A 303 -54.09 4.26 -28.39
N ASN A 304 -53.74 5.35 -29.05
CA ASN A 304 -54.72 6.21 -29.69
C ASN A 304 -54.17 6.92 -30.93
N ASN A 305 -55.04 7.24 -31.89
CA ASN A 305 -54.68 8.06 -33.04
C ASN A 305 -54.62 9.56 -32.73
N LYS A 306 -55.26 9.99 -31.63
CA LYS A 306 -55.22 11.36 -31.13
C LYS A 306 -54.47 11.40 -29.80
N PHE A 307 -53.49 12.29 -29.70
CA PHE A 307 -52.69 12.45 -28.48
C PHE A 307 -53.55 12.83 -27.27
N SER A 308 -54.56 13.68 -27.47
CA SER A 308 -55.51 14.12 -26.42
C SER A 308 -56.26 12.97 -25.74
N ASN A 309 -56.39 11.82 -26.42
CA ASN A 309 -57.16 10.66 -25.98
C ASN A 309 -56.25 9.46 -25.68
N LEU A 310 -54.93 9.68 -25.63
CA LEU A 310 -53.95 8.59 -25.52
C LEU A 310 -54.19 7.72 -24.28
N TYR A 311 -54.50 8.37 -23.15
CA TYR A 311 -54.65 7.69 -21.85
C TYR A 311 -56.09 7.31 -21.51
N ASP A 312 -57.04 7.45 -22.44
CA ASP A 312 -58.46 7.15 -22.21
C ASP A 312 -58.71 5.65 -22.06
N THR A 313 -57.99 4.82 -22.83
CA THR A 313 -58.14 3.36 -22.84
C THR A 313 -56.84 2.69 -22.44
N ARG A 314 -56.92 1.87 -21.39
CA ARG A 314 -55.79 1.12 -20.83
C ARG A 314 -55.88 -0.35 -21.22
N PHE A 315 -54.79 -0.89 -21.78
CA PHE A 315 -54.65 -2.30 -22.11
C PHE A 315 -53.60 -2.96 -21.19
N PRO A 316 -54.00 -3.53 -20.05
CA PRO A 316 -53.07 -4.14 -19.11
C PRO A 316 -52.66 -5.55 -19.54
N THR A 317 -51.39 -5.88 -19.34
CA THR A 317 -50.84 -7.23 -19.53
C THR A 317 -50.04 -7.59 -18.29
N THR A 318 -50.29 -8.77 -17.71
CA THR A 318 -49.50 -9.28 -16.58
C THR A 318 -49.07 -10.71 -16.88
N VAL A 319 -47.81 -11.02 -16.64
CA VAL A 319 -47.23 -12.36 -16.83
C VAL A 319 -46.29 -12.69 -15.68
N ILE A 320 -46.28 -13.96 -15.28
CA ILE A 320 -45.26 -14.54 -14.42
C ILE A 320 -44.79 -15.84 -15.09
N GLY A 321 -43.49 -16.11 -15.04
CA GLY A 321 -42.95 -17.27 -15.72
C GLY A 321 -41.55 -17.63 -15.27
N LEU A 322 -41.11 -18.80 -15.73
CA LEU A 322 -39.75 -19.29 -15.58
C LEU A 322 -39.08 -19.30 -16.96
N ARG A 323 -37.79 -18.98 -17.01
CA ARG A 323 -36.97 -19.00 -18.22
C ARG A 323 -35.77 -19.90 -17.98
N LEU A 324 -35.72 -21.01 -18.71
CA LEU A 324 -34.56 -21.89 -18.77
C LEU A 324 -33.74 -21.57 -20.03
N SER A 325 -32.46 -21.28 -19.87
CA SER A 325 -31.54 -21.01 -20.97
C SER A 325 -30.45 -22.08 -21.01
N VAL A 326 -30.42 -22.89 -22.07
CA VAL A 326 -29.44 -23.96 -22.27
C VAL A 326 -28.51 -23.58 -23.43
N PRO A 327 -27.22 -23.28 -23.19
CA PRO A 327 -26.31 -22.95 -24.27
C PRO A 327 -25.88 -24.20 -25.04
N LEU A 328 -26.32 -24.34 -26.29
CA LEU A 328 -26.00 -25.51 -27.12
C LEU A 328 -24.71 -25.35 -27.92
N ILE A 329 -24.55 -24.24 -28.65
CA ILE A 329 -23.40 -23.99 -29.52
C ILE A 329 -22.88 -22.57 -29.26
N SER A 330 -21.58 -22.43 -29.01
CA SER A 330 -20.92 -21.15 -28.75
C SER A 330 -19.72 -20.89 -29.68
N GLY A 331 -19.69 -21.51 -30.86
CA GLY A 331 -18.62 -21.32 -31.86
C GLY A 331 -17.19 -21.56 -31.34
N GLY A 332 -17.00 -22.42 -30.34
CA GLY A 332 -15.71 -22.67 -29.69
C GLY A 332 -15.27 -21.61 -28.67
N GLN A 333 -15.94 -20.46 -28.57
CA GLN A 333 -15.56 -19.36 -27.66
C GLN A 333 -15.38 -19.81 -26.21
N LYS A 334 -16.39 -20.47 -25.63
CA LYS A 334 -16.35 -20.97 -24.24
C LYS A 334 -15.24 -22.00 -24.01
N LEU A 335 -14.95 -22.83 -25.03
CA LEU A 335 -13.88 -23.84 -24.96
C LEU A 335 -12.51 -23.16 -24.86
N TYR A 336 -12.24 -22.17 -25.70
CA TYR A 336 -10.96 -21.46 -25.66
C TYR A 336 -10.82 -20.56 -24.43
N GLN A 337 -11.91 -19.97 -23.92
CA GLN A 337 -11.89 -19.27 -22.64
C GLN A 337 -11.50 -20.21 -21.48
N LEU A 338 -12.07 -21.43 -21.45
CA LEU A 338 -11.70 -22.45 -20.47
C LEU A 338 -10.23 -22.88 -20.61
N ARG A 339 -9.74 -23.07 -21.84
CA ARG A 339 -8.33 -23.40 -22.10
C ARG A 339 -7.39 -22.30 -21.62
N ASN A 340 -7.71 -21.03 -21.91
CA ASN A 340 -6.92 -19.88 -21.45
C ASN A 340 -6.90 -19.79 -19.92
N ALA A 341 -8.03 -20.01 -19.25
CA ALA A 341 -8.08 -20.01 -17.79
C ALA A 341 -7.23 -21.14 -17.17
N LYS A 342 -7.20 -22.33 -17.79
CA LYS A 342 -6.30 -23.42 -17.36
C LYS A 342 -4.82 -23.04 -17.53
N LEU A 343 -4.46 -22.42 -18.66
CA LEU A 343 -3.10 -21.94 -18.90
C LEU A 343 -2.71 -20.83 -17.91
N ALA A 344 -3.64 -19.93 -17.56
CA ALA A 344 -3.41 -18.91 -16.54
C ALA A 344 -3.17 -19.54 -15.15
N SER A 345 -3.92 -20.58 -14.78
CA SER A 345 -3.68 -21.34 -13.55
C SER A 345 -2.29 -21.99 -13.53
N LEU A 346 -1.87 -22.62 -14.65
CA LEU A 346 -0.53 -23.21 -14.78
C LEU A 346 0.58 -22.16 -14.71
N LYS A 347 0.35 -20.97 -15.27
CA LYS A 347 1.30 -19.85 -15.13
C LYS A 347 1.50 -19.48 -13.66
N THR A 348 0.43 -19.45 -12.87
CA THR A 348 0.53 -19.15 -11.43
C THR A 348 1.22 -20.27 -10.65
N ASP A 349 1.14 -21.53 -11.09
CA ASP A 349 1.95 -22.62 -10.51
C ASP A 349 3.45 -22.37 -10.70
N ASN A 350 3.85 -21.95 -11.91
CA ASN A 350 5.24 -21.57 -12.19
C ASN A 350 5.66 -20.33 -11.37
N GLU A 351 4.76 -19.34 -11.21
CA GLU A 351 5.02 -18.16 -10.39
C GLU A 351 5.22 -18.53 -8.91
N LEU A 352 4.47 -19.50 -8.37
CA LEU A 352 4.65 -20.00 -7.00
C LEU A 352 6.02 -20.67 -6.81
N ILE A 353 6.44 -21.52 -7.74
CA ILE A 353 7.77 -22.14 -7.72
C ILE A 353 8.86 -21.06 -7.78
N ASN A 354 8.72 -20.08 -8.66
CA ASN A 354 9.66 -18.98 -8.76
C ASN A 354 9.70 -18.12 -7.48
N ALA A 355 8.54 -17.87 -6.87
CA ALA A 355 8.45 -17.14 -5.60
C ALA A 355 9.14 -17.90 -4.46
N GLN A 356 9.00 -19.22 -4.39
CA GLN A 356 9.75 -20.05 -3.42
C GLN A 356 11.26 -19.90 -3.59
N ASN A 357 11.75 -20.02 -4.83
CA ASN A 357 13.17 -19.87 -5.13
C ASN A 357 13.68 -18.45 -4.79
N ALA A 358 12.90 -17.42 -5.13
CA ALA A 358 13.24 -16.03 -4.83
C ALA A 358 13.28 -15.76 -3.32
N ILE A 359 12.33 -16.28 -2.55
CA ILE A 359 12.32 -16.16 -1.08
C ILE A 359 13.53 -16.89 -0.48
N ASN A 360 13.83 -18.10 -0.93
CA ASN A 360 15.00 -18.84 -0.44
C ASN A 360 16.31 -18.09 -0.73
N LEU A 361 16.44 -17.49 -1.91
CA LEU A 361 17.58 -16.64 -2.25
C LEU A 361 17.64 -15.39 -1.35
N GLU A 362 16.51 -14.70 -1.13
CA GLU A 362 16.42 -13.52 -0.24
C GLU A 362 16.84 -13.87 1.19
N VAL A 363 16.39 -15.02 1.72
CA VAL A 363 16.77 -15.51 3.05
C VAL A 363 18.27 -15.79 3.14
N ASN A 364 18.84 -16.53 2.18
CA ASN A 364 20.27 -16.84 2.17
C ASN A 364 21.13 -15.58 2.07
N GLN A 365 20.73 -14.62 1.23
CA GLN A 365 21.40 -13.34 1.10
C GLN A 365 21.32 -12.55 2.42
N ALA A 366 20.13 -12.40 2.99
CA ALA A 366 19.95 -11.65 4.24
C ALA A 366 20.71 -12.27 5.42
N GLN A 367 20.75 -13.60 5.50
CA GLN A 367 21.55 -14.32 6.51
C GLN A 367 23.05 -14.05 6.33
N THR A 368 23.56 -14.16 5.10
CA THR A 368 24.97 -13.89 4.79
C THR A 368 25.34 -12.45 5.14
N THR A 369 24.53 -11.47 4.72
CA THR A 369 24.79 -10.06 5.01
C THR A 369 24.68 -9.74 6.50
N TYR A 370 23.76 -10.39 7.23
CA TYR A 370 23.66 -10.26 8.68
C TYR A 370 24.90 -10.77 9.41
N LEU A 371 25.40 -11.96 9.06
CA LEU A 371 26.62 -12.53 9.66
C LEU A 371 27.84 -11.66 9.36
N ASN A 372 27.99 -11.20 8.12
CA ASN A 372 29.06 -10.29 7.73
C ASN A 372 28.97 -8.96 8.49
N GLY A 373 27.76 -8.41 8.64
CA GLY A 373 27.50 -7.19 9.41
C GLY A 373 27.85 -7.35 10.89
N GLN A 374 27.54 -8.50 11.48
CA GLN A 374 27.86 -8.80 12.88
C GLN A 374 29.37 -8.82 13.10
N GLN A 375 30.11 -9.53 12.25
CA GLN A 375 31.56 -9.61 12.34
C GLN A 375 32.22 -8.24 12.06
N SER A 376 31.71 -7.49 11.08
CA SER A 376 32.19 -6.15 10.77
C SER A 376 32.01 -5.19 11.96
N LEU A 377 30.82 -5.19 12.57
CA LEU A 377 30.53 -4.37 13.75
C LEU A 377 31.46 -4.70 14.93
N GLU A 378 31.69 -5.98 15.20
CA GLU A 378 32.59 -6.40 16.27
C GLU A 378 34.04 -5.95 16.00
N ASN A 379 34.53 -6.11 14.77
CA ASN A 379 35.87 -5.68 14.38
C ASN A 379 36.02 -4.16 14.45
N GLN A 380 35.06 -3.40 13.94
CA GLN A 380 35.14 -1.93 13.98
C GLN A 380 35.02 -1.36 15.38
N LYS A 381 34.25 -2.02 16.27
CA LYS A 381 34.25 -1.68 17.69
C LYS A 381 35.63 -1.86 18.31
N ARG A 382 36.31 -2.98 18.05
CA ARG A 382 37.67 -3.24 18.53
C ARG A 382 38.67 -2.23 17.97
N ASN A 383 38.60 -1.91 16.68
CA ASN A 383 39.47 -0.92 16.04
C ASN A 383 39.28 0.48 16.65
N MET A 384 38.04 0.88 16.92
CA MET A 384 37.74 2.15 17.59
C MET A 384 38.34 2.22 18.99
N GLU A 385 38.18 1.17 19.80
CA GLU A 385 38.77 1.13 21.16
C GLU A 385 40.31 1.14 21.11
N LEU A 386 40.93 0.42 20.16
CA LEU A 386 42.38 0.46 19.95
C LEU A 386 42.86 1.85 19.52
N ALA A 387 42.18 2.50 18.57
CA ALA A 387 42.53 3.85 18.13
C ALA A 387 42.40 4.88 19.27
N LYS A 388 41.42 4.69 20.15
CA LYS A 388 41.23 5.52 21.35
C LYS A 388 42.40 5.36 22.33
N GLU A 389 42.88 4.13 22.50
CA GLU A 389 44.04 3.85 23.35
C GLU A 389 45.35 4.40 22.73
N VAL A 390 45.54 4.26 21.41
CA VAL A 390 46.67 4.87 20.69
C VAL A 390 46.69 6.38 20.90
N LEU A 391 45.54 7.06 20.73
CA LEU A 391 45.44 8.50 20.98
C LEU A 391 45.78 8.85 22.43
N ARG A 392 45.33 8.05 23.40
CA ARG A 392 45.64 8.27 24.82
C ARG A 392 47.15 8.23 25.06
N VAL A 393 47.84 7.22 24.51
CA VAL A 393 49.28 7.04 24.67
C VAL A 393 50.08 8.11 23.93
N THR A 394 49.73 8.45 22.69
CA THR A 394 50.44 9.50 21.93
C THR A 394 50.29 10.87 22.59
N LYS A 395 49.11 11.16 23.15
CA LYS A 395 48.90 12.39 23.92
C LYS A 395 49.79 12.45 25.17
N ILE A 396 49.88 11.37 25.93
CA ILE A 396 50.79 11.29 27.09
C ILE A 396 52.24 11.51 26.65
N LYS A 397 52.70 10.89 25.56
CA LYS A 397 54.06 11.10 25.05
C LYS A 397 54.33 12.56 24.68
N TYR A 398 53.37 13.20 24.01
CA TYR A 398 53.46 14.60 23.63
C TYR A 398 53.52 15.52 24.85
N ASP A 399 52.66 15.30 25.84
CA ASP A 399 52.64 16.06 27.10
C ASP A 399 53.95 15.90 27.90
N GLN A 400 54.66 14.77 27.75
CA GLN A 400 55.97 14.51 28.35
C GLN A 400 57.16 14.94 27.48
N GLY A 401 56.92 15.55 26.30
CA GLY A 401 57.97 16.01 25.38
C GLY A 401 58.73 14.91 24.64
N VAL A 402 58.23 13.66 24.66
CA VAL A 402 58.84 12.49 23.99
C VAL A 402 58.04 12.02 22.77
N GLY A 403 57.02 12.77 22.37
CA GLY A 403 56.20 12.54 21.18
C GLY A 403 56.03 13.81 20.36
N SER A 404 55.74 13.68 19.07
CA SER A 404 55.53 14.83 18.17
C SER A 404 54.05 15.21 18.07
N SER A 405 53.76 16.49 17.76
CA SER A 405 52.39 16.96 17.46
C SER A 405 51.79 16.21 16.25
N LEU A 406 52.63 15.80 15.31
CA LEU A 406 52.22 14.98 14.17
C LEU A 406 51.69 13.60 14.60
N GLU A 407 52.32 12.94 15.59
CA GLU A 407 51.82 11.68 16.15
C GLU A 407 50.43 11.84 16.78
N VAL A 408 50.19 12.93 17.51
CA VAL A 408 48.88 13.24 18.12
C VAL A 408 47.84 13.51 17.06
N THR A 409 48.13 14.39 16.09
CA THR A 409 47.20 14.74 15.00
C THR A 409 46.84 13.52 14.15
N THR A 410 47.81 12.64 13.90
CA THR A 410 47.59 11.38 13.18
C THR A 410 46.69 10.45 14.00
N ALA A 411 46.95 10.28 15.30
CA ALA A 411 46.12 9.46 16.17
C ALA A 411 44.68 10.01 16.32
N GLU A 412 44.49 11.34 16.35
CA GLU A 412 43.16 11.95 16.34
C GLU A 412 42.39 11.66 15.06
N THR A 413 43.09 11.73 13.91
CA THR A 413 42.52 11.40 12.61
C THR A 413 42.13 9.91 12.56
N SER A 414 43.01 9.01 13.01
CA SER A 414 42.73 7.56 13.04
C SER A 414 41.60 7.19 13.99
N LEU A 415 41.48 7.85 15.15
CA LEU A 415 40.35 7.65 16.05
C LEU A 415 39.03 8.09 15.39
N LYS A 416 39.01 9.27 14.78
CA LYS A 416 37.85 9.78 14.05
C LYS A 416 37.42 8.83 12.92
N GLU A 417 38.38 8.35 12.12
CA GLU A 417 38.10 7.38 11.05
C GLU A 417 37.53 6.07 11.60
N SER A 418 38.11 5.53 12.68
CA SER A 418 37.64 4.30 13.33
C SER A 418 36.24 4.45 13.93
N GLN A 419 35.96 5.63 14.50
CA GLN A 419 34.64 6.03 14.99
C GLN A 419 33.61 6.07 13.86
N ASN A 420 33.92 6.72 12.73
CA ASN A 420 33.04 6.74 11.56
C ASN A 420 32.80 5.32 11.00
N ASN A 421 33.84 4.49 10.94
CA ASN A 421 33.73 3.09 10.52
C ASN A 421 32.83 2.26 11.46
N TYR A 422 32.93 2.47 12.77
CA TYR A 422 32.06 1.83 13.75
C TYR A 422 30.60 2.25 13.60
N ILE A 423 30.32 3.55 13.43
CA ILE A 423 28.97 4.08 13.23
C ILE A 423 28.34 3.52 11.94
N ASN A 424 29.10 3.47 10.85
CA ASN A 424 28.63 2.87 9.59
C ASN A 424 28.34 1.38 9.75
N ALA A 425 29.24 0.62 10.38
CA ALA A 425 29.03 -0.80 10.64
C ALA A 425 27.83 -1.06 11.56
N LEU A 426 27.57 -0.17 12.53
CA LEU A 426 26.41 -0.23 13.41
C LEU A 426 25.11 -0.02 12.62
N TYR A 427 25.07 1.01 11.78
CA TYR A 427 23.93 1.25 10.90
C TYR A 427 23.66 0.07 9.98
N ASP A 428 24.68 -0.42 9.28
CA ASP A 428 24.56 -1.55 8.35
C ASP A 428 24.04 -2.79 9.09
N MET A 429 24.55 -3.07 10.29
CA MET A 429 24.09 -4.19 11.10
C MET A 429 22.61 -4.08 11.49
N LEU A 430 22.16 -2.89 11.88
CA LEU A 430 20.75 -2.63 12.19
C LEU A 430 19.84 -2.84 10.97
N ILE A 431 20.24 -2.32 9.80
CA ILE A 431 19.50 -2.50 8.55
C ILE A 431 19.50 -3.97 8.12
N ASN A 432 20.61 -4.68 8.26
CA ASN A 432 20.73 -6.10 7.95
C ASN A 432 19.85 -6.96 8.86
N LYS A 433 19.72 -6.60 10.15
CA LYS A 433 18.78 -7.26 11.06
C LYS A 433 17.34 -7.10 10.60
N VAL A 434 16.93 -5.88 10.24
CA VAL A 434 15.56 -5.61 9.72
C VAL A 434 15.31 -6.38 8.43
N ASN A 435 16.30 -6.43 7.53
CA ASN A 435 16.19 -7.20 6.29
C ASN A 435 16.08 -8.70 6.55
N LEU A 436 16.83 -9.24 7.52
CA LEU A 436 16.74 -10.64 7.92
C LEU A 436 15.38 -10.97 8.53
N ASP A 437 14.86 -10.11 9.41
CA ASP A 437 13.53 -10.31 10.00
C ASP A 437 12.43 -10.27 8.94
N LYS A 438 12.55 -9.36 7.96
CA LYS A 438 11.67 -9.32 6.78
C LYS A 438 11.81 -10.61 5.96
N ALA A 439 13.04 -11.03 5.68
CA ALA A 439 13.34 -12.22 4.91
C ALA A 439 12.68 -13.48 5.51
N LEU A 440 12.73 -13.59 6.84
CA LEU A 440 12.17 -14.70 7.62
C LEU A 440 10.65 -14.60 7.87
N GLY A 441 10.02 -13.47 7.53
CA GLY A 441 8.60 -13.24 7.81
C GLY A 441 8.29 -12.94 9.28
N ASN A 442 9.27 -12.44 10.04
CA ASN A 442 9.19 -12.19 11.49
C ASN A 442 8.98 -10.70 11.84
N ILE A 443 8.50 -9.88 10.89
CA ILE A 443 8.24 -8.46 11.15
C ILE A 443 7.04 -8.33 12.08
N ASN A 444 7.30 -7.81 13.29
CA ASN A 444 6.28 -7.44 14.25
C ASN A 444 5.86 -5.98 13.99
N TYR A 445 4.55 -5.72 13.97
CA TYR A 445 3.97 -4.41 13.74
C TYR A 445 2.71 -4.19 14.57
#